data_AF-T1DB83-F1
#
_entry.id   AF-T1DB83-F1
#
_cell.length_a   1.000
_cell.length_b   1.000
_cell.length_c   1.000
_cell.angle_alpha   90.00
_cell.angle_beta   90.00
_cell.angle_gamma   90.00
#
_symmetry.space_group_name_H-M   'P 1'
#
loop_
_entity.id
_entity.type
_entity.pdbx_description
1 polymer ?
#
loop_
_entity_poly.entity_id
_entity_poly.type
_entity_poly.pdbx_seq_one_letter_code
_entity_poly.pdbx_strand_id
1 'polypeptide(L)'
;QNVDRGVPFYTTATPELAREGSDLIRQNDCRQCHSLWSVRNIMQSVPSPSLDGMGDLRSEAWLYQYLSSPHPQALLPSRLKPEYRMPSFAMLPEQERRTLAHYLASLHVKDWYLEETKKSRI
;
A
#
# COMPACT_ATOMS: atom_id res chain seq x y z
N GLN A 1 -6.21 -7.32 -31.67
CA GLN A 1 -6.01 -5.87 -31.44
C GLN A 1 -5.75 -5.71 -29.95
N ASN A 2 -4.53 -5.35 -29.58
CA ASN A 2 -4.16 -5.15 -28.18
C ASN A 2 -4.61 -3.73 -27.81
N VAL A 3 -5.80 -3.61 -27.24
CA VAL A 3 -6.34 -2.32 -26.78
C VAL A 3 -5.44 -1.91 -25.61
N ASP A 4 -4.67 -0.83 -25.78
CA ASP A 4 -3.97 -0.21 -24.66
C ASP A 4 -5.02 0.33 -23.69
N ARG A 5 -5.24 -0.40 -22.59
CA ARG A 5 -6.24 -0.06 -21.57
C ARG A 5 -5.72 0.96 -20.55
N GLY A 6 -4.50 1.46 -20.73
CA GLY A 6 -3.85 2.43 -19.85
C GLY A 6 -3.41 1.84 -18.50
N VAL A 7 -2.99 2.73 -17.59
CA VAL A 7 -2.56 2.36 -16.24
C VAL A 7 -3.77 1.96 -15.40
N PRO A 8 -3.80 0.75 -14.79
CA PRO A 8 -4.98 0.24 -14.09
C PRO A 8 -5.14 0.79 -12.66
N PHE A 9 -4.22 1.63 -12.20
CA PHE A 9 -4.15 2.15 -10.84
C PHE A 9 -4.64 3.60 -10.79
N TYR A 10 -5.44 3.94 -9.80
CA TYR A 10 -5.91 5.31 -9.58
C TYR A 10 -6.09 5.60 -8.09
N THR A 11 -6.24 6.88 -7.74
CA THR A 11 -6.55 7.30 -6.37
C THR A 11 -7.82 8.15 -6.35
N THR A 12 -8.60 8.03 -5.27
CA THR A 12 -9.74 8.91 -4.95
C THR A 12 -9.36 10.05 -4.01
N ALA A 13 -8.09 10.15 -3.60
CA ALA A 13 -7.60 11.21 -2.72
C ALA A 13 -7.75 12.60 -3.35
N THR A 14 -8.00 13.60 -2.51
CA THR A 14 -7.82 14.99 -2.92
C THR A 14 -6.34 15.27 -3.24
N PRO A 15 -6.02 16.29 -4.04
CA PRO A 15 -4.63 16.65 -4.33
C PRO A 15 -3.78 16.87 -3.08
N GLU A 16 -4.36 17.46 -2.03
CA GLU A 16 -3.70 17.72 -0.75
C GLU A 16 -3.35 16.41 -0.04
N LEU A 17 -4.32 15.50 0.08
CA LEU A 17 -4.12 14.18 0.70
C LEU A 17 -3.11 13.34 -0.09
N ALA A 18 -3.18 13.38 -1.43
CA ALA A 18 -2.26 12.65 -2.27
C ALA A 18 -0.80 13.13 -2.08
N ARG A 19 -0.61 14.44 -1.94
CA ARG A 19 0.69 15.05 -1.64
C ARG A 19 1.20 14.65 -0.27
N GLU A 20 0.41 14.87 0.77
CA GLU A 20 0.78 14.58 2.16
C GLU A 20 1.05 13.08 2.39
N GLY A 21 0.17 12.22 1.88
CA GLY A 21 0.34 10.77 1.96
C GLY A 21 1.57 10.28 1.21
N SER A 22 1.85 10.82 0.03
CA SER A 22 3.07 10.48 -0.74
C SER A 22 4.34 10.93 -0.03
N ASP A 23 4.32 12.09 0.63
CA ASP A 23 5.44 12.57 1.44
C ASP A 23 5.69 11.67 2.65
N LEU A 24 4.65 11.24 3.36
CA LEU A 24 4.78 10.30 4.46
C LEU A 24 5.29 8.93 3.99
N ILE A 25 4.83 8.42 2.86
CA ILE A 25 5.33 7.17 2.25
C ILE A 25 6.85 7.24 1.98
N ARG A 26 7.32 8.40 1.51
CA ARG A 26 8.73 8.64 1.22
C ARG A 26 9.54 8.78 2.50
N GLN A 27 9.06 9.53 3.48
CA GLN A 27 9.76 9.77 4.76
C GLN A 27 9.89 8.50 5.60
N ASN A 28 8.93 7.58 5.48
CA ASN A 28 8.90 6.32 6.22
C ASN A 28 9.45 5.13 5.43
N ASP A 29 10.19 5.39 4.33
CA ASP A 29 10.86 4.37 3.51
C ASP A 29 9.95 3.22 3.04
N CYS A 30 8.64 3.44 2.91
CA CYS A 30 7.70 2.36 2.58
C CYS A 30 8.04 1.70 1.23
N ARG A 31 8.63 2.47 0.31
CA ARG A 31 9.05 2.04 -1.03
C ARG A 31 10.32 1.19 -1.05
N GLN A 32 11.00 1.02 0.08
CA GLN A 32 12.11 0.06 0.19
C GLN A 32 11.60 -1.38 0.16
N CYS A 33 10.35 -1.61 0.55
CA CYS A 33 9.75 -2.94 0.50
C CYS A 33 8.62 -3.00 -0.54
N HIS A 34 7.76 -1.99 -0.58
CA HIS A 34 6.56 -2.01 -1.41
C HIS A 34 6.74 -1.29 -2.76
N SER A 35 6.06 -1.78 -3.79
CA SER A 35 5.82 -0.99 -5.00
C SER A 35 4.63 -0.06 -4.81
N LEU A 36 4.65 1.06 -5.52
CA LEU A 36 3.54 2.01 -5.61
C LEU A 36 3.57 2.67 -6.99
N TRP A 37 2.41 2.84 -7.60
CA TRP A 37 2.23 3.29 -8.98
C TRP A 37 2.99 2.44 -9.99
N SER A 38 3.00 1.11 -9.80
CA SER A 38 3.85 0.16 -10.55
C SER A 38 5.36 0.38 -10.44
N VAL A 39 5.82 1.34 -9.63
CA VAL A 39 7.24 1.61 -9.47
C VAL A 39 7.76 0.84 -8.27
N ARG A 40 8.66 -0.12 -8.53
CA ARG A 40 9.42 -0.88 -7.53
C ARG A 40 10.87 -0.43 -7.53
N ASN A 41 11.49 -0.36 -6.36
CA ASN A 41 12.95 -0.26 -6.28
C ASN A 41 13.58 -1.58 -6.78
N ILE A 42 14.26 -1.52 -7.92
CA ILE A 42 14.86 -2.69 -8.58
C ILE A 42 15.97 -3.36 -7.75
N MET A 43 16.58 -2.62 -6.82
CA MET A 43 17.61 -3.15 -5.92
C MET A 43 17.01 -3.86 -4.70
N GLN A 44 15.69 -3.81 -4.51
CA GLN A 44 15.02 -4.39 -3.36
C GLN A 44 14.36 -5.72 -3.72
N SER A 45 14.69 -6.76 -2.97
CA SER A 45 14.21 -8.14 -3.16
C SER A 45 13.16 -8.57 -2.14
N VAL A 46 12.77 -7.69 -1.22
CA VAL A 46 11.76 -8.00 -0.20
C VAL A 46 10.44 -8.36 -0.90
N PRO A 47 9.88 -9.56 -0.68
CA PRO A 47 8.65 -10.01 -1.34
C PRO A 47 7.42 -9.40 -0.65
N SER A 48 7.29 -8.08 -0.75
CA SER A 48 6.13 -7.32 -0.25
C SER A 48 5.13 -7.03 -1.37
N PRO A 49 3.83 -7.01 -1.07
CA PRO A 49 2.79 -6.70 -2.04
C PRO A 49 2.87 -5.24 -2.51
N SER A 50 2.29 -4.94 -3.67
CA SER A 50 2.09 -3.56 -4.09
C SER A 50 1.12 -2.84 -3.16
N LEU A 51 1.34 -1.54 -2.93
CA LEU A 51 0.35 -0.67 -2.28
C LEU A 51 -0.76 -0.23 -3.23
N ASP A 52 -0.57 -0.44 -4.54
CA ASP A 52 -1.59 -0.20 -5.55
C ASP A 52 -2.85 -1.03 -5.25
N GLY A 53 -4.02 -0.39 -5.19
CA GLY A 53 -5.28 -1.08 -4.91
C GLY A 53 -5.55 -1.43 -3.44
N MET A 54 -4.76 -0.89 -2.50
CA MET A 54 -4.97 -1.19 -1.08
C MET A 54 -6.37 -0.83 -0.56
N GLY A 55 -6.99 0.20 -1.11
CA GLY A 55 -8.37 0.59 -0.81
C GLY A 55 -9.41 -0.46 -1.20
N ASP A 56 -9.12 -1.31 -2.19
CA ASP A 56 -10.00 -2.41 -2.59
C ASP A 56 -9.82 -3.65 -1.67
N LEU A 57 -8.71 -3.72 -0.93
CA LEU A 57 -8.35 -4.86 -0.09
C LEU A 57 -8.61 -4.64 1.40
N ARG A 58 -8.48 -3.40 1.88
CA ARG A 58 -8.54 -3.05 3.31
C ARG A 58 -9.24 -1.71 3.49
N SER A 59 -10.08 -1.63 4.52
CA SER A 59 -10.70 -0.36 4.93
C SER A 59 -9.67 0.57 5.57
N GLU A 60 -9.94 1.87 5.52
CA GLU A 60 -9.15 2.90 6.23
C GLU A 60 -8.98 2.58 7.72
N ALA A 61 -10.07 2.17 8.39
CA ALA A 61 -10.03 1.82 9.81
C ALA A 61 -9.06 0.66 10.10
N TRP A 62 -9.05 -0.36 9.24
CA TRP A 62 -8.11 -1.47 9.38
C TRP A 62 -6.66 -1.02 9.13
N LEU A 63 -6.44 -0.19 8.11
CA LEU A 63 -5.10 0.35 7.79
C LEU A 63 -4.57 1.20 8.95
N TYR A 64 -5.42 2.06 9.52
CA TYR A 64 -5.08 2.84 10.70
C TYR A 64 -4.73 1.95 11.88
N GLN A 65 -5.55 0.93 12.18
CA GLN A 65 -5.25 -0.03 13.26
C GLN A 65 -3.92 -0.74 13.04
N TYR A 66 -3.65 -1.16 11.80
CA TYR A 66 -2.43 -1.86 11.44
C TYR A 66 -1.19 -0.98 11.62
N LEU A 67 -1.21 0.25 11.08
CA LEU A 67 -0.13 1.23 11.22
C LEU A 67 0.07 1.68 12.67
N SER A 68 -0.99 1.66 13.48
CA SER A 68 -0.94 2.05 14.90
C SER A 68 -0.53 0.91 15.84
N SER A 69 -0.34 -0.31 15.33
CA SER A 69 -0.03 -1.46 16.18
C SER A 69 1.45 -1.45 16.60
N PRO A 70 1.77 -1.59 17.90
CA PRO A 70 3.15 -1.84 18.34
C PRO A 70 3.67 -3.22 17.89
N HIS A 71 2.75 -4.14 17.56
CA HIS A 71 3.05 -5.50 17.12
C HIS A 71 2.25 -5.83 15.85
N PRO A 72 2.58 -5.25 14.68
CA PRO A 72 1.78 -5.41 13.46
C PRO A 72 1.65 -6.87 13.02
N GLN A 73 2.64 -7.71 13.35
CA GLN A 73 2.63 -9.14 13.04
C GLN A 73 1.54 -9.94 13.78
N ALA A 74 0.97 -9.40 14.86
CA ALA A 74 -0.19 -10.01 15.52
C ALA A 74 -1.48 -9.81 14.70
N LEU A 75 -1.58 -8.71 13.92
CA LEU A 75 -2.72 -8.42 13.05
C LEU A 75 -2.55 -9.04 11.66
N LEU A 76 -1.32 -8.98 11.12
CA LEU A 76 -0.96 -9.58 9.83
C LEU A 76 0.33 -10.39 9.99
N PRO A 77 0.23 -11.70 10.28
CA PRO A 77 1.38 -12.57 10.43
C PRO A 77 2.23 -12.63 9.16
N SER A 78 3.55 -12.59 9.33
CA SER A 78 4.51 -12.73 8.23
C SER A 78 5.46 -13.89 8.48
N ARG A 79 5.72 -14.66 7.42
CA ARG A 79 6.74 -15.73 7.43
C ARG A 79 8.15 -15.22 7.09
N LEU A 80 8.29 -13.92 6.83
CA LEU A 80 9.59 -13.32 6.52
C LEU A 80 10.50 -13.31 7.74
N LYS A 81 11.82 -13.21 7.49
CA LYS A 81 12.80 -12.95 8.54
C LYS A 81 12.48 -11.61 9.23
N PRO A 82 12.74 -11.47 10.54
CA PRO A 82 12.35 -10.29 11.32
C PRO A 82 12.69 -8.94 10.67
N GLU A 83 13.87 -8.82 10.07
CA GLU A 83 14.38 -7.60 9.41
C GLU A 83 13.60 -7.20 8.14
N TYR A 84 12.83 -8.12 7.55
CA TYR A 84 12.02 -7.87 6.34
C TYR A 84 10.52 -7.82 6.64
N ARG A 85 10.12 -7.89 7.91
CA ARG A 85 8.72 -7.74 8.30
C ARG A 85 8.35 -6.27 8.30
N MET A 86 7.07 -5.98 8.04
CA MET A 86 6.55 -4.62 8.15
C MET A 86 6.83 -4.08 9.57
N PRO A 87 7.53 -2.93 9.71
CA PRO A 87 7.82 -2.38 11.03
C PRO A 87 6.56 -1.81 11.68
N SER A 88 6.64 -1.56 12.98
CA SER A 88 5.61 -0.79 13.69
C SER A 88 5.76 0.70 13.41
N PHE A 89 4.65 1.37 13.13
CA PHE A 89 4.56 2.83 13.01
C PHE A 89 3.82 3.47 14.18
N ALA A 90 3.57 2.73 15.28
CA ALA A 90 2.77 3.19 16.41
C ALA A 90 3.31 4.48 17.07
N MET A 91 4.61 4.71 16.94
CA MET A 91 5.30 5.90 17.48
C MET A 91 5.16 7.14 16.59
N LEU A 92 4.65 7.02 15.36
CA LEU A 92 4.35 8.19 14.53
C LEU A 92 3.22 9.02 15.16
N PRO A 93 3.23 10.35 14.96
CA PRO A 93 2.11 11.21 15.32
C PRO A 93 0.78 10.63 14.79
N GLU A 94 -0.27 10.72 15.60
CA GLU A 94 -1.57 10.14 15.23
C GLU A 94 -2.08 10.68 13.89
N GLN A 95 -1.88 11.98 13.65
CA GLN A 95 -2.27 12.61 12.40
C GLN A 95 -1.58 11.98 11.20
N GLU A 96 -0.29 11.65 11.29
CA GLU A 96 0.44 11.01 10.20
C GLU A 96 -0.06 9.59 9.94
N ARG A 97 -0.34 8.83 11.00
CA ARG A 97 -0.94 7.48 10.87
C ARG A 97 -2.31 7.53 10.21
N ARG A 98 -3.14 8.53 10.55
CA ARG A 98 -4.44 8.76 9.91
C ARG A 98 -4.28 9.18 8.45
N THR A 99 -3.39 10.11 8.15
CA THR A 99 -3.11 10.54 6.77
C THR A 99 -2.60 9.38 5.91
N LEU A 100 -1.69 8.54 6.42
CA LEU A 100 -1.23 7.33 5.72
C LEU A 100 -2.38 6.34 5.49
N ALA A 101 -3.20 6.07 6.50
CA ALA A 101 -4.33 5.16 6.38
C ALA A 101 -5.35 5.66 5.35
N HIS A 102 -5.72 6.94 5.40
CA HIS A 102 -6.65 7.57 4.47
C HIS A 102 -6.11 7.57 3.04
N TYR A 103 -4.82 7.90 2.86
CA TYR A 103 -4.21 7.86 1.55
C TYR A 103 -4.14 6.44 0.98
N LEU A 104 -3.70 5.44 1.76
CA LEU A 104 -3.66 4.04 1.31
C LEU A 104 -5.05 3.49 0.97
N ALA A 105 -6.07 3.87 1.75
CA ALA A 105 -7.46 3.48 1.49
C ALA A 105 -8.03 4.11 0.21
N SER A 106 -7.44 5.22 -0.25
CA SER A 106 -7.83 5.87 -1.51
C SER A 106 -7.24 5.21 -2.76
N LEU A 107 -6.31 4.26 -2.61
CA LEU A 107 -5.62 3.63 -3.75
C LEU A 107 -6.46 2.47 -4.30
N HIS A 108 -6.87 2.57 -5.55
CA HIS A 108 -7.78 1.63 -6.19
C HIS A 108 -7.23 1.09 -7.51
N VAL A 109 -7.80 -0.03 -7.94
CA VAL A 109 -7.52 -0.71 -9.20
C VAL A 109 -8.79 -0.71 -10.05
N LYS A 110 -8.66 -0.58 -11.36
CA LYS A 110 -9.79 -0.72 -12.29
C LYS A 110 -10.31 -2.16 -12.30
N ASP A 111 -11.64 -2.33 -12.26
CA ASP A 111 -12.30 -3.65 -12.21
C ASP A 111 -11.79 -4.64 -13.28
N TRP A 112 -11.58 -4.16 -14.51
CA TRP A 112 -11.11 -5.01 -15.61
C TRP A 112 -9.75 -5.66 -15.31
N TYR A 113 -8.86 -4.98 -14.58
CA TYR A 113 -7.54 -5.49 -14.23
C TYR A 113 -7.64 -6.51 -13.09
N LEU A 114 -8.55 -6.32 -12.14
CA LEU A 114 -8.84 -7.30 -11.09
C LEU A 114 -9.37 -8.61 -11.69
N GLU A 115 -10.25 -8.53 -12.68
CA GLU A 115 -10.82 -9.72 -13.33
C GLU A 115 -9.78 -10.48 -14.17
N GLU A 116 -8.88 -9.77 -14.85
CA GLU A 116 -7.78 -10.39 -15.58
C GLU A 116 -6.76 -11.06 -14.66
N THR A 117 -6.36 -10.38 -13.58
CA THR A 117 -5.40 -10.94 -12.61
C THR A 117 -5.95 -12.14 -11.84
N LYS A 118 -7.28 -12.23 -11.62
CA LYS A 118 -7.93 -13.44 -11.10
C LYS A 118 -7.85 -14.60 -12.10
N LYS A 119 -8.13 -14.35 -13.38
CA LYS A 119 -8.10 -15.36 -14.44
C LYS A 119 -6.70 -15.91 -14.70
N SER A 120 -5.65 -15.09 -14.55
CA SER A 120 -4.26 -15.53 -14.77
C SER A 120 -3.65 -16.36 -13.63
N ARG A 121 -4.38 -16.54 -12.52
CA ARG A 121 -3.94 -17.35 -11.36
C ARG A 121 -4.54 -18.77 -11.35
N ILE A 122 -5.38 -19.09 -12.33
CA ILE A 122 -6.01 -20.40 -12.57
C ILE A 122 -5.25 -21.05 -13.73
#